data_AF-A0A0A1I0M7-F1
#
_entry.id   AF-A0A0A1I0M7-F1
#
_cell.length_a   1.000
_cell.length_b   1.000
_cell.length_c   1.000
_cell.angle_alpha   90.00
_cell.angle_beta   90.00
_cell.angle_gamma   90.00
#
_symmetry.space_group_name_H-M   'P 1'
#
loop_
_entity.id
_entity.type
_entity.pdbx_description
1 polymer ?
#
loop_
_entity_poly.entity_id
_entity_poly.type
_entity_poly.pdbx_seq_one_letter_code
_entity_poly.pdbx_strand_id
1 'polypeptide(L)'
;MDDASPDQTWFAALALHEQDPRVKVIRFARNKGQQHATLCGISYACKRYVVTIDDDLQCFPEDLSLFIDQLQAGKHVVIGKIPMAEKQHSAWRNLASWLNQKLVSKVLGKPTDFGLSSYRAMSQQVAKQLARYQGSHPHIAAMLFNSVPLSMMANVTIRHAPRADGGPSTYTLGKMFKTLSFLIINYSLLPLRYVVIWGFMVSASSIFFAIFVLLRTLLTDHVVPGWASLAILVSFLTGNILLALGVQGEYLGRLVENATHLSQFPIIEEHVD
;
A
#
# COMPACT_ATOMS: atom_id res chain seq x y z
N MET A 1 5.92 1.13 -20.18
CA MET A 1 4.98 2.11 -19.59
C MET A 1 5.79 3.32 -19.18
N ASP A 2 5.55 4.48 -19.78
CA ASP A 2 6.19 5.74 -19.38
C ASP A 2 5.24 6.55 -18.47
N ASP A 3 5.63 6.79 -17.23
CA ASP A 3 4.84 7.51 -16.22
C ASP A 3 5.08 9.02 -16.26
N ALA A 4 5.04 9.57 -17.47
CA ALA A 4 5.39 10.95 -17.81
C ALA A 4 6.84 11.32 -17.41
N SER A 5 7.80 10.54 -17.89
CA SER A 5 9.22 10.81 -17.58
C SER A 5 9.65 12.15 -18.18
N PRO A 6 10.45 12.95 -17.44
CA PRO A 6 10.89 14.27 -17.89
C PRO A 6 12.09 14.22 -18.85
N ASP A 7 12.68 13.05 -19.04
CA ASP A 7 13.89 12.82 -19.83
C ASP A 7 13.57 12.15 -21.18
N GLN A 8 14.60 11.61 -21.83
CA GLN A 8 14.50 10.99 -23.14
C GLN A 8 13.96 9.54 -23.10
N THR A 9 13.48 9.06 -21.95
CA THR A 9 13.00 7.68 -21.78
C THR A 9 11.88 7.33 -22.76
N TRP A 10 10.95 8.27 -23.02
CA TRP A 10 9.87 8.06 -24.00
C TRP A 10 10.40 7.82 -25.41
N PHE A 11 11.34 8.65 -25.87
CA PHE A 11 11.90 8.55 -27.22
C PHE A 11 12.77 7.30 -27.38
N ALA A 12 13.50 6.90 -26.35
CA ALA A 12 14.23 5.64 -26.33
C ALA A 12 13.26 4.44 -26.44
N ALA A 13 12.13 4.48 -25.72
CA ALA A 13 11.10 3.43 -25.79
C ALA A 13 10.44 3.36 -27.18
N LEU A 14 10.17 4.51 -27.82
CA LEU A 14 9.66 4.56 -29.20
C LEU A 14 10.65 3.96 -30.20
N ALA A 15 11.93 4.33 -30.11
CA ALA A 15 12.96 3.75 -30.98
C ALA A 15 13.07 2.23 -30.84
N LEU A 16 12.84 1.69 -29.63
CA LEU A 16 12.77 0.24 -29.40
C LEU A 16 11.51 -0.39 -30.02
N HIS A 17 10.37 0.27 -29.95
CA HIS A 17 9.14 -0.18 -30.63
C HIS A 17 9.32 -0.26 -32.14
N GLU A 18 9.97 0.74 -32.76
CA GLU A 18 10.27 0.74 -34.20
C GLU A 18 11.19 -0.42 -34.63
N GLN A 19 12.11 -0.82 -33.75
CA GLN A 19 13.04 -1.93 -34.00
C GLN A 19 12.42 -3.31 -33.75
N ASP A 20 11.49 -3.42 -32.80
CA ASP A 20 10.83 -4.65 -32.42
C ASP A 20 9.34 -4.42 -32.10
N PRO A 21 8.42 -4.77 -33.01
CA PRO A 21 6.98 -4.61 -32.81
C PRO A 21 6.41 -5.38 -31.60
N ARG A 22 7.17 -6.32 -31.01
CA ARG A 22 6.77 -6.99 -29.76
C ARG A 22 6.83 -6.04 -28.55
N VAL A 23 7.63 -4.98 -28.63
CA VAL A 23 7.74 -3.94 -27.61
C VAL A 23 6.55 -3.01 -27.79
N LYS A 24 5.66 -2.94 -26.80
CA LYS A 24 4.53 -2.01 -26.80
C LYS A 24 4.78 -0.89 -25.81
N VAL A 25 4.51 0.35 -26.20
CA VAL A 25 4.82 1.52 -25.38
C VAL A 25 3.58 2.38 -25.19
N ILE A 26 3.40 2.87 -23.96
CA ILE A 26 2.23 3.64 -23.55
C ILE A 26 2.74 4.74 -22.62
N ARG A 27 2.31 5.97 -22.87
CA ARG A 27 2.70 7.17 -22.13
C ARG A 27 1.54 7.77 -21.36
N PHE A 28 1.79 8.08 -20.09
CA PHE A 28 0.85 8.87 -19.30
C PHE A 28 1.04 10.38 -19.51
N ALA A 29 -0.06 11.13 -19.43
CA ALA A 29 -0.10 12.58 -19.49
C ALA A 29 0.55 13.26 -18.27
N ARG A 30 0.61 12.54 -17.14
CA ARG A 30 1.20 13.00 -15.88
C ARG A 30 1.62 11.82 -15.02
N ASN A 31 2.59 12.06 -14.14
CA ASN A 31 3.04 11.05 -13.19
C ASN A 31 1.89 10.61 -12.26
N LYS A 32 1.59 9.32 -12.26
CA LYS A 32 0.59 8.65 -11.41
C LYS A 32 1.23 7.67 -10.42
N GLY A 33 2.50 7.35 -10.60
CA GLY A 33 3.26 6.43 -9.78
C GLY A 33 3.28 5.01 -10.34
N GLN A 34 4.28 4.26 -9.88
CA GLN A 34 4.61 2.92 -10.35
C GLN A 34 3.42 1.95 -10.31
N GLN A 35 2.60 1.96 -9.25
CA GLN A 35 1.48 1.01 -9.12
C GLN A 35 0.41 1.20 -10.20
N HIS A 36 0.08 2.44 -10.57
CA HIS A 36 -0.84 2.74 -11.67
C HIS A 36 -0.24 2.36 -13.02
N ALA A 37 1.03 2.70 -13.25
CA ALA A 37 1.72 2.33 -14.48
C ALA A 37 1.80 0.80 -14.66
N THR A 38 2.14 0.06 -13.60
CA THR A 38 2.16 -1.41 -13.60
C THR A 38 0.75 -1.97 -13.85
N LEU A 39 -0.29 -1.44 -13.20
CA LEU A 39 -1.66 -1.92 -13.40
C LEU A 39 -2.13 -1.70 -14.85
N CYS A 40 -1.80 -0.55 -15.44
CA CYS A 40 -2.07 -0.28 -16.85
C CYS A 40 -1.28 -1.25 -17.76
N GLY A 41 -0.01 -1.51 -17.48
CA GLY A 41 0.73 -2.54 -18.23
C GLY A 41 0.07 -3.92 -18.16
N ILE A 42 -0.44 -4.29 -16.97
CA ILE A 42 -1.18 -5.55 -16.77
C ILE A 42 -2.48 -5.57 -17.57
N SER A 43 -3.20 -4.45 -17.71
CA SER A 43 -4.45 -4.41 -18.47
C SER A 43 -4.26 -4.60 -19.98
N TYR A 44 -3.10 -4.21 -20.53
CA TYR A 44 -2.74 -4.46 -21.93
C TYR A 44 -2.12 -5.85 -22.14
N ALA A 45 -1.63 -6.49 -21.08
CA ALA A 45 -0.98 -7.80 -21.17
C ALA A 45 -2.01 -8.93 -21.39
N CYS A 46 -2.10 -9.42 -22.63
CA CYS A 46 -3.15 -10.35 -23.05
C CYS A 46 -2.73 -11.84 -23.12
N LYS A 47 -1.49 -12.19 -22.77
CA LYS A 47 -0.94 -13.53 -22.97
C LYS A 47 -1.15 -14.46 -21.75
N ARG A 48 -0.74 -15.72 -21.88
CA ARG A 48 -0.97 -16.81 -20.89
C ARG A 48 -0.42 -16.48 -19.50
N TYR A 49 0.76 -15.88 -19.45
CA TYR A 49 1.41 -15.41 -18.23
C TYR A 49 1.76 -13.94 -18.39
N VAL A 50 1.61 -13.19 -17.31
CA VAL A 50 1.96 -11.77 -17.22
C VAL A 50 3.04 -11.64 -16.17
N VAL A 51 4.12 -10.95 -16.53
CA VAL A 51 5.30 -10.77 -15.68
C VAL A 51 5.53 -9.28 -15.51
N THR A 52 5.82 -8.86 -14.30
CA THR A 52 6.25 -7.50 -13.97
C THR A 52 7.69 -7.54 -13.48
N ILE A 53 8.51 -6.60 -13.90
CA ILE A 53 9.91 -6.43 -13.48
C ILE A 53 10.23 -4.93 -13.51
N ASP A 54 11.11 -4.47 -12.61
CA ASP A 54 11.61 -3.10 -12.64
C ASP A 54 12.69 -2.94 -13.72
N ASP A 55 12.85 -1.71 -14.22
CA ASP A 55 13.77 -1.33 -15.30
C ASP A 55 15.19 -0.96 -14.81
N ASP A 56 15.43 -1.03 -13.51
CA ASP A 56 16.70 -0.68 -12.87
C ASP A 56 17.79 -1.78 -12.96
N LEU A 57 17.48 -2.89 -13.64
CA LEU A 57 18.34 -4.06 -13.82
C LEU A 57 18.85 -4.68 -12.50
N GLN A 58 18.21 -4.38 -11.36
CA GLN A 58 18.56 -5.05 -10.10
C GLN A 58 18.06 -6.48 -10.06
N CYS A 59 16.93 -6.75 -10.73
CA CYS A 59 16.40 -8.10 -10.92
C CYS A 59 16.85 -8.67 -12.27
N PHE A 60 17.36 -9.91 -12.26
CA PHE A 60 17.87 -10.59 -13.45
C PHE A 60 16.72 -11.22 -14.25
N PRO A 61 16.49 -10.83 -15.53
CA PRO A 61 15.45 -11.43 -16.35
C PRO A 61 15.58 -12.96 -16.51
N GLU A 62 16.80 -13.52 -16.38
CA GLU A 62 17.06 -14.96 -16.49
C GLU A 62 16.41 -15.78 -15.37
N ASP A 63 16.14 -15.15 -14.21
CA ASP A 63 15.42 -15.80 -13.11
C ASP A 63 13.95 -16.08 -13.48
N LEU A 64 13.44 -15.57 -14.61
CA LEU A 64 12.09 -15.82 -15.10
C LEU A 64 11.77 -17.31 -15.21
N SER A 65 12.76 -18.13 -15.56
CA SER A 65 12.64 -19.60 -15.61
C SER A 65 12.01 -20.18 -14.33
N LEU A 66 12.49 -19.73 -13.16
CA LEU A 66 11.99 -20.15 -11.85
C LEU A 66 10.50 -19.83 -11.64
N PHE A 67 10.04 -18.71 -12.18
CA PHE A 67 8.63 -18.31 -12.10
C PHE A 67 7.76 -19.17 -13.01
N ILE A 68 8.24 -19.44 -14.23
CA ILE A 68 7.51 -20.25 -15.20
C ILE A 68 7.34 -21.68 -14.70
N ASP A 69 8.37 -22.27 -14.08
CA ASP A 69 8.30 -23.62 -13.51
C ASP A 69 7.18 -23.73 -12.45
N GLN A 70 7.08 -22.75 -11.56
CA GLN A 70 6.04 -22.71 -10.53
C GLN A 70 4.65 -22.48 -11.12
N LEU A 71 4.52 -21.62 -12.13
CA LEU A 71 3.25 -21.39 -12.84
C LEU A 71 2.79 -22.66 -13.58
N GLN A 72 3.71 -23.39 -14.20
CA GLN A 72 3.42 -24.66 -14.85
C GLN A 72 3.07 -25.76 -13.84
N ALA A 73 3.62 -25.71 -12.63
CA ALA A 73 3.24 -26.57 -11.50
C ALA A 73 1.85 -26.24 -10.91
N GLY A 74 1.07 -25.35 -11.52
CA GLY A 74 -0.31 -25.03 -11.12
C GLY A 74 -0.45 -23.86 -10.17
N LYS A 75 0.63 -23.10 -9.90
CA LYS A 75 0.53 -21.83 -9.17
C LYS A 75 -0.05 -20.75 -10.08
N HIS A 76 -0.83 -19.85 -9.49
CA HIS A 76 -1.45 -18.74 -10.22
C HIS A 76 -0.68 -17.43 -10.06
N VAL A 77 0.10 -17.31 -8.98
CA VAL A 77 0.92 -16.14 -8.65
C VAL A 77 2.26 -16.61 -8.09
N VAL A 78 3.34 -16.05 -8.61
CA VAL A 78 4.71 -16.33 -8.14
C VAL A 78 5.41 -15.00 -7.92
N ILE A 79 6.00 -14.81 -6.75
CA ILE A 79 6.65 -13.55 -6.36
C ILE A 79 8.12 -13.82 -6.02
N GLY A 80 9.01 -12.97 -6.53
CA GLY A 80 10.41 -12.99 -6.17
C GLY A 80 10.64 -12.67 -4.70
N LYS A 81 11.44 -13.48 -4.03
CA LYS A 81 11.95 -13.21 -2.69
C LYS A 81 13.42 -12.87 -2.81
N ILE A 82 13.75 -11.63 -2.50
CA ILE A 82 15.14 -11.18 -2.39
C ILE A 82 15.66 -11.68 -1.04
N PRO A 83 16.77 -12.44 -1.00
CA PRO A 83 17.41 -12.82 0.26
C PRO A 83 17.71 -11.58 1.09
N MET A 84 17.33 -11.61 2.37
CA MET A 84 17.78 -10.57 3.29
C MET A 84 19.28 -10.72 3.47
N ALA A 85 20.07 -9.78 2.96
CA ALA A 85 21.44 -9.63 3.41
C ALA A 85 21.39 -9.31 4.92
N GLU A 86 22.18 -10.00 5.73
CA GLU A 86 22.33 -9.73 7.16
C GLU A 86 22.83 -8.29 7.35
N LYS A 87 21.91 -7.33 7.42
CA LYS A 87 22.24 -5.96 7.77
C LYS A 87 22.17 -5.84 9.28
N GLN A 88 23.32 -5.64 9.91
CA GLN A 88 23.43 -5.21 11.31
C GLN A 88 22.83 -3.80 11.44
N HIS A 89 21.51 -3.72 11.58
CA HIS A 89 20.81 -2.48 11.89
C HIS A 89 20.67 -2.32 13.41
N SER A 90 20.59 -1.08 13.87
CA SER A 90 20.34 -0.76 15.28
C SER A 90 19.04 -1.40 15.79
N ALA A 91 19.00 -1.81 17.06
CA ALA A 91 17.88 -2.56 17.65
C ALA A 91 16.49 -1.89 17.40
N TRP A 92 16.43 -0.56 17.43
CA TRP A 92 15.22 0.21 17.11
C TRP A 92 14.75 0.05 15.66
N ARG A 93 15.69 0.02 14.69
CA ARG A 93 15.36 -0.20 13.27
C ARG A 93 14.85 -1.63 13.04
N ASN A 94 15.41 -2.61 13.75
CA ASN A 94 14.92 -3.99 13.68
C ASN A 94 13.50 -4.11 14.25
N LEU A 95 13.22 -3.47 15.38
CA LEU A 95 11.87 -3.45 15.96
C LEU A 95 10.85 -2.76 15.05
N ALA A 96 11.20 -1.58 14.51
CA ALA A 96 10.32 -0.85 13.59
C ALA A 96 10.07 -1.63 12.30
N SER A 97 11.10 -2.29 11.75
CA SER A 97 10.98 -3.16 10.57
C SER A 97 10.07 -4.36 10.87
N TRP A 98 10.26 -5.02 12.01
CA TRP A 98 9.42 -6.15 12.44
C TRP A 98 7.95 -5.74 12.63
N LEU A 99 7.69 -4.62 13.32
CA LEU A 99 6.34 -4.07 13.50
C LEU A 99 5.69 -3.76 12.15
N ASN A 100 6.45 -3.13 11.25
CA ASN A 100 5.97 -2.80 9.91
C ASN A 100 5.63 -4.06 9.12
N GLN A 101 6.52 -5.07 9.11
CA GLN A 101 6.26 -6.34 8.44
C GLN A 101 5.02 -7.05 9.01
N LYS A 102 4.83 -7.02 10.33
CA LYS A 102 3.66 -7.61 10.98
C LYS A 102 2.37 -6.86 10.66
N LEU A 103 2.40 -5.52 10.63
CA LEU A 103 1.26 -4.70 10.24
C LEU A 103 0.90 -4.90 8.76
N VAL A 104 1.89 -4.85 7.86
CA VAL A 104 1.71 -5.13 6.44
C VAL A 104 1.18 -6.56 6.24
N SER A 105 1.76 -7.55 6.92
CA SER A 105 1.28 -8.94 6.92
C SER A 105 -0.19 -9.03 7.32
N LYS A 106 -0.59 -8.36 8.41
CA LYS A 106 -1.98 -8.34 8.89
C LYS A 106 -2.94 -7.62 7.94
N VAL A 107 -2.53 -6.47 7.41
CA VAL A 107 -3.36 -5.69 6.47
C VAL A 107 -3.51 -6.41 5.13
N LEU A 108 -2.46 -7.08 4.66
CA LEU A 108 -2.46 -7.80 3.39
C LEU A 108 -2.90 -9.27 3.49
N GLY A 109 -3.10 -9.83 4.69
CA GLY A 109 -3.35 -11.27 4.87
C GLY A 109 -2.18 -12.16 4.42
N LYS A 110 -0.95 -11.63 4.42
CA LYS A 110 0.27 -12.28 3.90
C LYS A 110 1.05 -13.00 5.02
N PRO A 111 1.62 -14.21 4.81
CA PRO A 111 2.59 -14.80 5.73
C PRO A 111 3.82 -13.90 5.89
N THR A 112 4.36 -13.72 7.10
CA THR A 112 5.51 -12.83 7.36
C THR A 112 6.70 -13.09 6.44
N ASP A 113 7.01 -14.35 6.16
CA ASP A 113 8.18 -14.77 5.36
C ASP A 113 7.99 -14.70 3.84
N PHE A 114 6.79 -14.33 3.39
CA PHE A 114 6.47 -14.26 1.97
C PHE A 114 7.11 -13.02 1.33
N GLY A 115 8.00 -13.17 0.36
CA GLY A 115 8.70 -12.06 -0.28
C GLY A 115 7.74 -11.08 -0.98
N LEU A 116 8.06 -9.78 -0.92
CA LEU A 116 7.40 -8.74 -1.71
C LEU A 116 8.45 -8.05 -2.58
N SER A 117 8.51 -8.37 -3.86
CA SER A 117 9.33 -7.66 -4.85
C SER A 117 8.48 -7.28 -6.06
N SER A 118 8.86 -6.24 -6.80
CA SER A 118 8.28 -5.88 -8.11
C SER A 118 8.35 -7.02 -9.14
N TYR A 119 9.33 -7.91 -9.01
CA TYR A 119 9.47 -9.08 -9.85
C TYR A 119 8.42 -10.16 -9.51
N ARG A 120 7.37 -10.23 -10.32
CA ARG A 120 6.22 -11.11 -10.11
C ARG A 120 5.77 -11.71 -11.43
N ALA A 121 5.23 -12.92 -11.37
CA ALA A 121 4.56 -13.55 -12.49
C ALA A 121 3.17 -14.02 -12.06
N MET A 122 2.18 -13.88 -12.94
CA MET A 122 0.81 -14.26 -12.68
C MET A 122 0.15 -14.87 -13.91
N SER A 123 -0.82 -15.75 -13.68
CA SER A 123 -1.67 -16.29 -14.75
C SER A 123 -2.53 -15.21 -15.40
N GLN A 124 -2.90 -15.41 -16.67
CA GLN A 124 -3.79 -14.51 -17.41
C GLN A 124 -5.11 -14.23 -16.66
N GLN A 125 -5.66 -15.24 -15.98
CA GLN A 125 -6.89 -15.09 -15.20
C GLN A 125 -6.73 -14.06 -14.09
N VAL A 126 -5.64 -14.15 -13.33
CA VAL A 126 -5.31 -13.20 -12.25
C VAL A 126 -5.06 -11.81 -12.82
N ALA A 127 -4.27 -11.70 -13.90
CA ALA A 127 -4.02 -10.43 -14.57
C ALA A 127 -5.32 -9.74 -15.03
N LYS A 128 -6.23 -10.48 -15.68
CA LYS A 128 -7.55 -9.97 -16.10
C LYS A 128 -8.42 -9.54 -14.92
N GLN A 129 -8.36 -10.25 -13.79
CA GLN A 129 -9.09 -9.85 -12.58
C GLN A 129 -8.53 -8.55 -12.00
N LEU A 130 -7.20 -8.42 -11.91
CA LEU A 130 -6.55 -7.20 -11.44
C LEU A 130 -6.88 -6.01 -12.34
N ALA A 131 -6.86 -6.20 -13.67
CA ALA A 131 -7.17 -5.17 -14.66
C ALA A 131 -8.61 -4.60 -14.56
N ARG A 132 -9.53 -5.29 -13.86
CA ARG A 132 -10.90 -4.79 -13.61
C ARG A 132 -10.98 -3.84 -12.42
N TYR A 133 -9.90 -3.65 -11.67
CA TYR A 133 -9.88 -2.73 -10.55
C TYR A 133 -10.11 -1.30 -11.04
N GLN A 134 -11.09 -0.60 -10.47
CA GLN A 134 -11.44 0.78 -10.83
C GLN A 134 -11.17 1.79 -9.71
N GLY A 135 -10.53 1.37 -8.61
CA GLY A 135 -10.23 2.27 -7.50
C GLY A 135 -9.07 3.21 -7.80
N SER A 136 -9.00 4.29 -7.02
CA SER A 136 -8.02 5.38 -7.20
C SER A 136 -6.62 5.03 -6.70
N HIS A 137 -6.51 4.05 -5.80
CA HIS A 137 -5.27 3.71 -5.07
C HIS A 137 -4.87 2.22 -5.24
N PRO A 138 -4.48 1.80 -6.46
CA PRO A 138 -4.05 0.42 -6.70
C PRO A 138 -2.79 0.09 -5.88
N HIS A 139 -2.76 -1.11 -5.32
CA HIS A 139 -1.60 -1.70 -4.69
C HIS A 139 -1.52 -3.17 -5.08
N ILE A 140 -0.68 -3.47 -6.07
CA ILE A 140 -0.68 -4.76 -6.78
C ILE A 140 -0.53 -5.92 -5.81
N ALA A 141 0.38 -5.82 -4.83
CA ALA A 141 0.54 -6.89 -3.84
C ALA A 141 -0.74 -7.11 -3.01
N ALA A 142 -1.43 -6.05 -2.59
CA ALA A 142 -2.67 -6.18 -1.82
C ALA A 142 -3.78 -6.82 -2.66
N MET A 143 -3.88 -6.39 -3.92
CA MET A 143 -4.83 -6.94 -4.87
C MET A 143 -4.57 -8.43 -5.11
N LEU A 144 -3.31 -8.86 -5.24
CA LEU A 144 -2.96 -10.27 -5.37
C LEU A 144 -3.37 -11.09 -4.15
N PHE A 145 -2.98 -10.67 -2.93
CA PHE A 145 -3.32 -11.41 -1.70
C PHE A 145 -4.82 -11.46 -1.41
N ASN A 146 -5.59 -10.45 -1.83
CA ASN A 146 -7.05 -10.46 -1.71
C ASN A 146 -7.74 -11.27 -2.82
N SER A 147 -7.08 -11.49 -3.97
CA SER A 147 -7.70 -12.13 -5.14
C SER A 147 -7.38 -13.62 -5.26
N VAL A 148 -6.26 -14.07 -4.70
CA VAL A 148 -5.74 -15.42 -4.91
C VAL A 148 -5.45 -16.09 -3.55
N PRO A 149 -5.89 -17.33 -3.32
CA PRO A 149 -5.55 -18.06 -2.11
C PRO A 149 -4.04 -18.30 -1.98
N LEU A 150 -3.52 -18.27 -0.74
CA LEU A 150 -2.09 -18.52 -0.47
C LEU A 150 -1.60 -19.88 -0.98
N SER A 151 -2.46 -20.91 -1.01
CA SER A 151 -2.14 -22.24 -1.55
C SER A 151 -1.80 -22.21 -3.05
N MET A 152 -2.33 -21.23 -3.79
CA MET A 152 -2.08 -21.01 -5.22
C MET A 152 -0.96 -20.01 -5.48
N MET A 153 -0.30 -19.51 -4.42
CA MET A 153 0.87 -18.66 -4.53
C MET A 153 2.16 -19.43 -4.27
N ALA A 154 3.28 -18.91 -4.78
CA ALA A 154 4.62 -19.37 -4.46
C ALA A 154 5.59 -18.18 -4.33
N ASN A 155 6.65 -18.36 -3.54
CA ASN A 155 7.83 -17.51 -3.59
C ASN A 155 8.99 -18.27 -4.20
N VAL A 156 9.74 -17.59 -5.06
CA VAL A 156 11.01 -18.08 -5.59
C VAL A 156 12.12 -17.15 -5.15
N THR A 157 13.25 -17.70 -4.72
CA THR A 157 14.41 -16.90 -4.36
C THR A 157 15.06 -16.37 -5.64
N ILE A 158 15.21 -15.06 -5.75
CA ILE A 158 15.80 -14.41 -6.93
C ILE A 158 17.13 -13.77 -6.59
N ARG A 159 17.99 -13.64 -7.61
CA ARG A 159 19.22 -12.86 -7.53
C ARG A 159 18.86 -11.37 -7.55
N HIS A 160 19.66 -10.58 -6.85
CA HIS A 160 19.48 -9.14 -6.77
C HIS A 160 20.83 -8.45 -6.82
N ALA A 161 21.06 -7.65 -7.86
CA ALA A 161 22.27 -6.86 -7.97
C ALA A 161 22.25 -5.70 -6.97
N PRO A 162 23.41 -5.28 -6.44
CA PRO A 162 23.50 -4.00 -5.75
C PRO A 162 23.16 -2.87 -6.75
N ARG A 163 22.56 -1.79 -6.25
CA ARG A 163 22.26 -0.61 -7.05
C ARG A 163 23.52 -0.07 -7.73
N ALA A 164 23.46 0.13 -9.05
CA ALA A 164 24.57 0.65 -9.85
C ALA A 164 24.97 2.09 -9.47
N ASP A 165 24.05 2.86 -8.88
CA ASP A 165 24.29 4.25 -8.46
C ASP A 165 24.94 4.40 -7.07
N GLY A 166 25.16 3.30 -6.34
CA GLY A 166 25.73 3.33 -4.99
C GLY A 166 24.89 4.08 -3.96
N GLY A 167 23.65 4.48 -4.30
CA GLY A 167 22.80 5.29 -3.45
C GLY A 167 22.34 4.52 -2.21
N PRO A 168 22.41 5.11 -1.00
CA PRO A 168 21.89 4.46 0.19
C PRO A 168 20.39 4.15 -0.01
N SER A 169 19.94 2.97 0.44
CA SER A 169 18.53 2.60 0.38
C SER A 169 17.71 3.70 1.02
N THR A 170 16.92 4.42 0.20
CA THR A 170 16.26 5.67 0.59
C THR A 170 15.01 5.40 1.45
N TYR A 171 15.09 4.44 2.37
CA TYR A 171 14.10 4.17 3.40
C TYR A 171 14.32 5.12 4.58
N THR A 172 13.95 6.39 4.40
CA THR A 172 13.81 7.31 5.54
C THR A 172 12.57 6.92 6.36
N LEU A 173 12.65 7.09 7.68
CA LEU A 173 11.53 6.78 8.60
C LEU A 173 10.22 7.48 8.17
N GLY A 174 10.31 8.70 7.65
CA GLY A 174 9.16 9.44 7.12
C GLY A 174 8.52 8.77 5.90
N LYS A 175 9.32 8.26 4.95
CA LYS A 175 8.81 7.50 3.80
C LYS A 175 8.14 6.21 4.27
N MET A 176 8.73 5.51 5.24
CA MET A 176 8.13 4.30 5.82
C MET A 176 6.78 4.58 6.49
N PHE A 177 6.67 5.64 7.30
CA PHE A 177 5.41 6.03 7.94
C PHE A 177 4.35 6.44 6.92
N LYS A 178 4.74 7.18 5.87
CA LYS A 178 3.84 7.55 4.76
C LYS A 178 3.31 6.31 4.04
N THR A 179 4.17 5.34 3.72
CA THR A 179 3.74 4.10 3.06
C THR A 179 2.83 3.27 3.96
N LEU A 180 3.16 3.16 5.24
CA LEU A 180 2.36 2.39 6.20
C LEU A 180 0.99 3.04 6.45
N SER A 181 0.94 4.35 6.66
CA SER A 181 -0.33 5.09 6.80
C SER A 181 -1.18 4.96 5.55
N PHE A 182 -0.59 5.12 4.35
CA PHE A 182 -1.28 4.88 3.09
C PHE A 182 -1.87 3.47 3.01
N LEU A 183 -1.09 2.44 3.39
CA LEU A 183 -1.56 1.06 3.35
C LEU A 183 -2.69 0.81 4.36
N ILE A 184 -2.52 1.24 5.61
CA ILE A 184 -3.50 1.04 6.68
C ILE A 184 -4.83 1.73 6.33
N ILE A 185 -4.79 2.97 5.85
CA ILE A 185 -6.02 3.74 5.57
C ILE A 185 -6.73 3.21 4.31
N ASN A 186 -6.00 2.82 3.27
CA ASN A 186 -6.62 2.30 2.05
C ASN A 186 -7.16 0.87 2.18
N TYR A 187 -6.47 0.01 2.93
CA TYR A 187 -6.72 -1.43 2.94
C TYR A 187 -7.21 -1.96 4.29
N SER A 188 -7.50 -1.08 5.25
CA SER A 188 -7.97 -1.49 6.57
C SER A 188 -8.95 -0.48 7.18
N LEU A 189 -9.88 -1.00 7.98
CA LEU A 189 -10.79 -0.21 8.83
C LEU A 189 -10.24 -0.04 10.25
N LEU A 190 -8.98 -0.43 10.49
CA LEU A 190 -8.38 -0.39 11.82
C LEU A 190 -8.44 1.01 12.46
N PRO A 191 -8.02 2.11 11.80
CA PRO A 191 -8.10 3.46 12.38
C PRO A 191 -9.53 3.84 12.82
N LEU A 192 -10.52 3.53 11.99
CA LEU A 192 -11.92 3.83 12.30
C LEU A 192 -12.40 3.03 13.52
N ARG A 193 -12.05 1.74 13.60
CA ARG A 193 -12.36 0.89 14.77
C ARG A 193 -11.67 1.38 16.03
N TYR A 194 -10.43 1.86 15.94
CA TYR A 194 -9.72 2.45 17.08
C TYR A 194 -10.42 3.70 17.61
N VAL A 195 -10.86 4.61 16.72
CA VAL A 195 -11.62 5.80 17.12
C VAL A 195 -12.93 5.42 17.81
N VAL A 196 -13.64 4.39 17.32
CA VAL A 196 -14.88 3.91 17.95
C VAL A 196 -14.62 3.35 19.35
N ILE A 197 -13.62 2.47 19.51
CA ILE A 197 -13.27 1.89 20.82
C ILE A 197 -12.82 3.00 21.78
N TRP A 198 -11.99 3.92 21.31
CA TRP A 198 -11.53 5.06 22.09
C TRP A 198 -12.69 5.97 22.53
N GLY A 199 -13.59 6.30 21.61
CA GLY A 199 -14.80 7.07 21.91
C GLY A 199 -15.68 6.38 22.96
N PHE A 200 -15.84 5.06 22.88
CA PHE A 200 -16.56 4.28 23.88
C PHE A 200 -15.87 4.34 25.26
N MET A 201 -14.54 4.19 25.31
CA MET A 201 -13.78 4.30 26.57
C MET A 201 -13.93 5.68 27.20
N VAL A 202 -13.78 6.76 26.41
CA VAL A 202 -13.93 8.13 26.88
C VAL A 202 -15.36 8.40 27.37
N SER A 203 -16.38 7.90 26.67
CA SER A 203 -17.78 8.02 27.08
C SER A 203 -18.09 7.22 28.35
N ALA A 204 -17.52 6.03 28.51
CA ALA A 204 -17.69 5.27 29.75
C ALA A 204 -17.05 6.01 30.93
N SER A 205 -15.82 6.50 30.77
CA SER A 205 -15.13 7.30 31.79
C SER A 205 -15.88 8.59 32.14
N SER A 206 -16.49 9.26 31.16
CA SER A 206 -17.27 10.49 31.43
C SER A 206 -18.54 10.20 32.23
N ILE A 207 -19.22 9.08 32.00
CA ILE A 207 -20.37 8.65 32.80
C ILE A 207 -19.96 8.38 34.24
N PHE A 208 -18.87 7.64 34.47
CA PHE A 208 -18.36 7.39 35.84
C PHE A 208 -17.98 8.69 36.55
N PHE A 209 -17.33 9.61 35.84
CA PHE A 209 -16.97 10.92 36.38
C PHE A 209 -18.22 11.76 36.71
N ALA A 210 -19.25 11.75 35.85
CA ALA A 210 -20.50 12.44 36.09
C ALA A 210 -21.24 11.90 37.33
N ILE A 211 -21.30 10.57 37.48
CA ILE A 211 -21.87 9.91 38.68
C ILE A 211 -21.09 10.31 39.93
N PHE A 212 -19.75 10.28 39.87
CA PHE A 212 -18.89 10.69 40.99
C PHE A 212 -19.15 12.14 41.41
N VAL A 213 -19.22 13.07 40.45
CA VAL A 213 -19.53 14.48 40.72
C VAL A 213 -20.92 14.64 41.31
N LEU A 214 -21.93 13.96 40.75
CA LEU A 214 -23.31 14.00 41.24
C LEU A 214 -23.41 13.53 42.70
N LEU A 215 -22.80 12.38 43.03
CA LEU A 215 -22.79 11.85 44.39
C LEU A 215 -22.08 12.81 45.36
N ARG A 216 -20.95 13.39 44.93
CA ARG A 216 -20.23 14.37 45.75
C ARG A 216 -21.07 15.62 46.01
N THR A 217 -21.78 16.12 45.01
CA THR A 217 -22.66 17.30 45.14
C THR A 217 -23.86 17.02 46.05
N LEU A 218 -24.41 15.81 46.05
CA LEU A 218 -25.55 15.45 46.92
C LEU A 218 -25.13 15.18 48.37
N LEU A 219 -23.89 14.75 48.61
CA LEU A 219 -23.41 14.34 49.94
C LEU A 219 -22.57 15.41 50.65
N THR A 220 -22.20 16.52 50.01
CA THR A 220 -21.28 17.52 50.58
C THR A 220 -21.71 18.95 50.22
N ASP A 221 -21.81 19.83 51.22
CA ASP A 221 -22.24 21.25 51.05
C ASP A 221 -21.19 22.19 50.45
N HIS A 222 -20.07 21.66 49.93
CA HIS A 222 -18.96 22.45 49.42
C HIS A 222 -18.85 22.37 47.89
N VAL A 223 -19.18 23.47 47.22
CA VAL A 223 -19.01 23.63 45.77
C VAL A 223 -17.57 24.03 45.47
N VAL A 224 -16.77 23.10 44.94
CA VAL A 224 -15.39 23.39 44.50
C VAL A 224 -15.45 24.21 43.19
N PRO A 225 -14.66 25.29 43.03
CA PRO A 225 -14.59 26.05 41.78
C PRO A 225 -14.18 25.16 40.60
N GLY A 226 -15.12 24.90 39.70
CA GLY A 226 -14.99 23.90 38.63
C GLY A 226 -14.54 24.43 37.27
N TRP A 227 -14.18 25.70 37.15
CA TRP A 227 -13.91 26.30 35.83
C TRP A 227 -12.69 25.69 35.14
N ALA A 228 -11.58 25.49 35.86
CA ALA A 228 -10.37 24.89 35.28
C ALA A 228 -10.59 23.43 34.84
N SER A 229 -11.27 22.63 35.66
CA SER A 229 -11.62 21.25 35.31
C SER A 229 -12.62 21.16 34.16
N LEU A 230 -13.60 22.07 34.11
CA LEU A 230 -14.56 22.17 33.01
C LEU A 230 -13.89 22.60 31.71
N ALA A 231 -13.01 23.61 31.76
CA ALA A 231 -12.26 24.05 30.59
C ALA A 231 -11.35 22.94 30.02
N ILE A 232 -10.66 22.19 30.89
CA ILE A 232 -9.83 21.03 30.48
C ILE A 232 -10.71 19.93 29.89
N LEU A 233 -11.81 19.57 30.55
CA LEU A 233 -12.70 18.49 30.09
C LEU A 233 -13.34 18.83 28.74
N VAL A 234 -13.87 20.04 28.58
CA VAL A 234 -14.47 20.51 27.32
C VAL A 234 -13.42 20.56 26.22
N SER A 235 -12.22 21.09 26.49
CA SER A 235 -11.13 21.13 25.50
C SER A 235 -10.70 19.73 25.08
N PHE A 236 -10.56 18.81 26.05
CA PHE A 236 -10.21 17.42 25.77
C PHE A 236 -11.27 16.72 24.94
N LEU A 237 -12.55 16.78 25.33
CA LEU A 237 -13.66 16.15 24.60
C LEU A 237 -13.80 16.74 23.19
N THR A 238 -13.68 18.07 23.05
CA THR A 238 -13.73 18.74 21.75
C THR A 238 -12.58 18.31 20.86
N GLY A 239 -11.35 18.21 21.40
CA GLY A 239 -10.19 17.67 20.67
C GLY A 239 -10.41 16.24 20.18
N ASN A 240 -11.04 15.38 20.99
CA ASN A 240 -11.38 14.01 20.60
C ASN A 240 -12.44 13.97 19.47
N ILE A 241 -13.45 14.84 19.52
CA ILE A 241 -14.47 14.96 18.46
C ILE A 241 -13.80 15.39 17.15
N LEU A 242 -12.95 16.42 17.19
CA LEU A 242 -12.21 16.89 16.02
C LEU A 242 -11.31 15.80 15.44
N LEU A 243 -10.66 15.01 16.29
CA LEU A 243 -9.86 13.85 15.86
C LEU A 243 -10.74 12.80 15.17
N ALA A 244 -11.89 12.46 15.75
CA ALA A 244 -12.82 11.49 15.16
C ALA A 244 -13.35 11.95 13.81
N LEU A 245 -13.72 13.23 13.69
CA LEU A 245 -14.15 13.85 12.43
C LEU A 245 -13.01 13.89 11.40
N GLY A 246 -11.77 14.17 11.82
CA GLY A 246 -10.61 14.13 10.94
C GLY A 246 -10.37 12.74 10.35
N VAL A 247 -10.47 11.69 11.17
CA VAL A 247 -10.39 10.30 10.69
C VAL A 247 -11.53 9.99 9.73
N GLN A 248 -12.78 10.35 10.05
CA GLN A 248 -13.92 10.14 9.14
C GLN A 248 -13.75 10.90 7.82
N GLY A 249 -13.28 12.15 7.86
CA GLY A 249 -13.02 12.97 6.69
C GLY A 249 -12.00 12.34 5.74
N GLU A 250 -10.96 11.71 6.27
CA GLU A 250 -9.97 10.97 5.47
C GLU A 250 -10.59 9.79 4.69
N TYR A 251 -11.49 9.02 5.31
CA TYR A 251 -12.21 7.93 4.63
C TYR A 251 -13.25 8.46 3.64
N LEU A 252 -13.97 9.54 3.98
CA LEU A 252 -14.93 10.19 3.09
C LEU A 252 -14.24 10.76 1.85
N GLY A 253 -13.08 11.42 2.01
CA GLY A 253 -12.28 11.93 0.89
C GLY A 253 -11.91 10.83 -0.10
N ARG A 254 -11.51 9.65 0.41
CA ARG A 254 -11.20 8.47 -0.43
C ARG A 254 -12.43 7.87 -1.10
N LEU A 255 -13.58 7.87 -0.43
CA LEU A 255 -14.84 7.45 -1.02
C LEU A 255 -15.20 8.36 -2.20
N VAL A 256 -15.11 9.68 -2.02
CA VAL A 256 -15.33 10.66 -3.08
C VAL A 256 -14.33 10.44 -4.21
N GLU A 257 -13.05 10.27 -3.92
CA GLU A 257 -12.02 10.04 -4.94
C GLU A 257 -12.28 8.78 -5.76
N ASN A 258 -12.70 7.68 -5.13
CA ASN A 258 -13.09 6.45 -5.82
C ASN A 258 -14.39 6.61 -6.62
N ALA A 259 -15.36 7.39 -6.12
CA ALA A 259 -16.65 7.61 -6.79
C ALA A 259 -16.55 8.58 -7.97
N THR A 260 -15.57 9.49 -7.97
CA THR A 260 -15.43 10.51 -9.03
C THR A 260 -14.92 9.91 -10.35
N HIS A 261 -14.40 8.67 -10.35
CA HIS A 261 -13.93 7.95 -11.54
C HIS A 261 -13.05 8.79 -12.49
N LEU A 262 -12.19 9.65 -11.93
CA LEU A 262 -11.18 10.35 -12.75
C LEU A 262 -10.35 9.28 -13.48
N SER A 263 -10.13 9.46 -14.79
CA SER A 263 -9.47 8.48 -15.68
C SER A 263 -8.33 7.76 -14.96
N GLN A 264 -8.52 6.47 -14.67
CA GLN A 264 -7.58 5.68 -13.87
C GLN A 264 -6.18 5.68 -14.47
N PHE A 265 -6.11 5.63 -15.80
CA PHE A 265 -4.90 5.74 -16.59
C PHE A 265 -5.03 6.98 -17.50
N PRO A 266 -4.32 8.09 -17.22
CA PRO A 266 -4.36 9.28 -18.08
C PRO A 266 -3.44 9.07 -19.28
N ILE A 267 -3.78 8.19 -20.21
CA ILE A 267 -2.96 7.88 -21.39
C ILE A 267 -3.02 9.05 -22.38
N ILE A 268 -1.88 9.52 -22.87
CA ILE A 268 -1.78 10.59 -23.88
C ILE A 268 -1.29 10.08 -25.23
N GLU A 269 -0.52 9.00 -25.23
CA GLU A 269 0.06 8.40 -26.43
C GLU A 269 0.26 6.89 -26.19
N GLU A 270 -0.08 6.07 -27.17
CA GLU A 270 0.12 4.62 -27.12
C GLU A 270 0.49 4.07 -28.50
N HIS A 271 1.44 3.13 -28.51
CA HIS A 271 1.87 2.37 -29.68
C HIS A 271 1.83 0.89 -29.28
N VAL A 272 0.68 0.27 -29.56
CA VAL A 272 0.30 -1.06 -29.05
C VAL A 272 -0.15 -2.02 -30.15
N ASP A 273 -0.07 -1.61 -31.41
CA ASP A 273 -0.46 -2.42 -32.57
C ASP A 273 0.49 -3.60 -32.81
#